data_AF-A0A7W7LD57-F1
#
_entry.id   AF-A0A7W7LD57-F1
#
_cell.length_a   1.000
_cell.length_b   1.000
_cell.length_c   1.000
_cell.angle_alpha   90.00
_cell.angle_beta   90.00
_cell.angle_gamma   90.00
#
_symmetry.space_group_name_H-M   'P 1'
#
loop_
_entity.id
_entity.type
_entity.pdbx_description
1 polymer ?
#
loop_
_entity_poly.entity_id
_entity_poly.type
_entity_poly.pdbx_seq_one_letter_code
_entity_poly.pdbx_strand_id
1 'polypeptide(L)'
;MLPTLLSTVLTVALLLCTPPAWAGTGAGVRDRALACALPGTTGWTDVGHDTDYSVFKRPTGVIKVAMIFVDFPDAPATESPAADSARITPGADWVRKASYGKTWLSITQHRQWVRMPHRSTDYGFARGLSHETHEAYLKDAVTAADPYVDFSRYDMVHVVPTRNASAISFTPTYIYEPGTAGVVADGRRVTWAVTFGQDMWHWDHRLVGHETAHAFGLPDLYAFDAGGDTHRFTGGWDVMGLIGGAGSQYLAWQSWKLGWTHDSQVVCRASRGSDTVRMTAVEYGGGTKMAVIRTGPTTAYVVESRRAVRADARACSTGALVYAVDSSVPTGKGPVRVMDAEPDTTPASGCRPLDDAPYRAGRSFTDPAAGVRIDVLRSGGYGETVRVTKS
;
A
#
# COMPACT_ATOMS: atom_id res chain seq x y z
N MET A 1 -59.32 -50.37 55.20
CA MET A 1 -59.75 -49.26 54.32
C MET A 1 -58.71 -49.10 53.23
N LEU A 2 -59.11 -49.26 51.97
CA LEU A 2 -58.40 -48.88 50.73
C LEU A 2 -58.03 -47.37 50.75
N PRO A 3 -57.19 -46.78 49.83
CA PRO A 3 -56.40 -47.37 48.73
C PRO A 3 -55.02 -46.69 48.39
N THR A 4 -54.31 -47.30 47.43
CA THR A 4 -53.52 -46.72 46.28
C THR A 4 -52.35 -45.74 46.48
N LEU A 5 -51.18 -46.09 45.91
CA LEU A 5 -50.68 -45.56 44.63
C LEU A 5 -49.34 -46.23 44.25
N LEU A 6 -49.35 -47.06 43.20
CA LEU A 6 -48.14 -47.54 42.50
C LEU A 6 -47.71 -46.47 41.49
N SER A 7 -46.47 -45.99 41.59
CA SER A 7 -45.82 -45.22 40.51
C SER A 7 -44.95 -46.16 39.67
N THR A 8 -45.37 -46.39 38.44
CA THR A 8 -44.61 -47.02 37.36
C THR A 8 -43.59 -46.03 36.81
N VAL A 9 -42.30 -46.37 36.87
CA VAL A 9 -41.22 -45.66 36.19
C VAL A 9 -41.07 -46.25 34.78
N LEU A 10 -41.34 -45.45 33.76
CA LEU A 10 -41.19 -45.81 32.35
C LEU A 10 -39.78 -45.40 31.89
N THR A 11 -38.88 -46.37 31.73
CA THR A 11 -37.53 -46.14 31.19
C THR A 11 -37.58 -46.11 29.67
N VAL A 12 -37.49 -44.92 29.07
CA VAL A 12 -37.37 -44.76 27.61
C VAL A 12 -35.90 -44.95 27.21
N ALA A 13 -35.59 -46.05 26.53
CA ALA A 13 -34.29 -46.27 25.92
C ALA A 13 -34.23 -45.54 24.56
N LEU A 14 -33.56 -44.38 24.50
CA LEU A 14 -33.19 -43.75 23.23
C LEU A 14 -32.00 -44.50 22.62
N LEU A 15 -32.23 -45.27 21.54
CA LEU A 15 -31.17 -45.72 20.66
C LEU A 15 -30.63 -44.52 19.86
N LEU A 16 -29.43 -44.07 20.22
CA LEU A 16 -28.64 -43.13 19.42
C LEU A 16 -28.00 -43.88 18.25
N CYS A 17 -28.59 -43.80 17.06
CA CYS A 17 -27.89 -44.14 15.82
C CYS A 17 -26.82 -43.09 15.54
N THR A 18 -25.56 -43.41 15.83
CA THR A 18 -24.41 -42.62 15.39
C THR A 18 -24.20 -42.80 13.88
N PRO A 19 -24.24 -41.74 13.05
CA PRO A 19 -23.85 -41.85 11.65
C PRO A 19 -22.35 -42.19 11.55
N PRO A 20 -21.92 -42.92 10.51
CA PRO A 20 -20.52 -43.26 10.33
C PRO A 20 -19.69 -41.99 10.14
N ALA A 21 -18.64 -41.85 10.96
CA ALA A 21 -17.64 -40.81 10.80
C ALA A 21 -16.96 -40.99 9.43
N TRP A 22 -17.30 -40.12 8.48
CA TRP A 22 -16.46 -39.90 7.32
C TRP A 22 -15.14 -39.32 7.82
N ALA A 23 -14.10 -40.15 7.82
CA ALA A 23 -12.73 -39.70 7.97
C ALA A 23 -12.41 -38.77 6.79
N GLY A 24 -12.48 -37.46 7.04
CA GLY A 24 -12.02 -36.46 6.09
C GLY A 24 -10.56 -36.75 5.75
N THR A 25 -10.30 -36.98 4.47
CA THR A 25 -8.96 -37.01 3.91
C THR A 25 -8.22 -35.74 4.35
N GLY A 26 -7.04 -35.92 4.93
CA GLY A 26 -6.34 -34.90 5.71
C GLY A 26 -6.27 -33.55 5.00
N ALA A 27 -6.82 -32.52 5.65
CA ALA A 27 -6.43 -31.15 5.36
C ALA A 27 -4.93 -31.07 5.63
N GLY A 28 -4.12 -31.09 4.56
CA GLY A 28 -2.68 -30.92 4.68
C GLY A 28 -2.38 -29.69 5.52
N VAL A 29 -1.39 -29.79 6.40
CA VAL A 29 -0.95 -28.66 7.23
C VAL A 29 -0.67 -27.48 6.30
N ARG A 30 -1.40 -26.38 6.48
CA ARG A 30 -1.18 -25.16 5.69
C ARG A 30 0.20 -24.62 6.01
N ASP A 31 0.91 -24.14 4.98
CA ASP A 31 2.18 -23.46 5.20
C ASP A 31 1.94 -22.20 6.05
N ARG A 32 2.90 -21.88 6.92
CA ARG A 32 2.86 -20.62 7.69
C ARG A 32 2.92 -19.45 6.71
N ALA A 33 2.22 -18.35 7.00
CA ALA A 33 2.24 -17.15 6.15
C ALA A 33 3.67 -16.72 5.78
N LEU A 34 4.56 -16.66 6.78
CA LEU A 34 5.97 -16.29 6.62
C LEU A 34 6.78 -17.23 5.70
N ALA A 35 6.32 -18.45 5.40
CA ALA A 35 6.97 -19.29 4.40
C ALA A 35 6.81 -18.74 2.97
N CYS A 36 5.86 -17.83 2.77
CA CYS A 36 5.66 -17.08 1.53
C CYS A 36 6.20 -15.65 1.59
N ALA A 37 6.71 -15.20 2.74
CA ALA A 37 7.36 -13.91 2.84
C ALA A 37 8.65 -13.94 2.01
N LEU A 38 8.86 -12.92 1.20
CA LEU A 38 10.08 -12.76 0.40
C LEU A 38 11.05 -11.84 1.14
N PRO A 39 12.36 -12.12 1.14
CA PRO A 39 13.33 -11.22 1.75
C PRO A 39 13.41 -9.89 0.98
N GLY A 40 13.74 -8.80 1.66
CA GLY A 40 14.19 -7.58 0.98
C GLY A 40 15.59 -7.79 0.39
N THR A 41 15.83 -7.35 -0.85
CA THR A 41 17.12 -7.62 -1.53
C THR A 41 17.77 -6.43 -2.20
N THR A 42 17.13 -5.25 -2.20
CA THR A 42 17.70 -4.05 -2.82
C THR A 42 18.57 -3.24 -1.84
N GLY A 43 18.43 -3.49 -0.54
CA GLY A 43 19.06 -2.69 0.52
C GLY A 43 18.39 -1.34 0.77
N TRP A 44 17.28 -1.04 0.10
CA TRP A 44 16.51 0.19 0.27
C TRP A 44 15.00 -0.06 0.19
N THR A 45 14.26 0.73 -0.57
CA THR A 45 12.85 0.46 -0.87
C THR A 45 12.71 -0.78 -1.74
N ASP A 46 11.83 -1.69 -1.34
CA ASP A 46 11.54 -2.93 -2.07
C ASP A 46 10.20 -3.54 -1.65
N VAL A 47 9.82 -4.61 -2.34
CA VAL A 47 8.59 -5.37 -2.07
C VAL A 47 8.82 -6.58 -1.17
N GLY A 48 10.01 -6.76 -0.58
CA GLY A 48 10.27 -7.81 0.41
C GLY A 48 9.50 -7.57 1.71
N HIS A 49 9.23 -8.61 2.48
CA HIS A 49 8.47 -8.50 3.73
C HIS A 49 9.25 -7.77 4.83
N ASP A 50 10.57 -7.97 4.89
CA ASP A 50 11.42 -7.32 5.88
C ASP A 50 11.57 -5.82 5.57
N THR A 51 11.60 -5.00 6.62
CA THR A 51 11.81 -3.55 6.52
C THR A 51 12.77 -3.11 7.61
N ASP A 52 13.83 -2.40 7.23
CA ASP A 52 14.77 -1.83 8.19
C ASP A 52 14.18 -0.55 8.81
N TYR A 53 13.63 -0.67 10.01
CA TYR A 53 13.04 0.46 10.74
C TYR A 53 14.06 1.37 11.43
N SER A 54 15.37 1.13 11.27
CA SER A 54 16.39 2.14 11.57
C SER A 54 16.47 3.21 10.47
N VAL A 55 16.04 2.86 9.25
CA VAL A 55 15.99 3.73 8.07
C VAL A 55 14.56 4.21 7.80
N PHE A 56 13.59 3.30 7.77
CA PHE A 56 12.20 3.60 7.41
C PHE A 56 11.31 3.83 8.62
N LYS A 57 10.29 4.67 8.45
CA LYS A 57 9.30 4.94 9.49
C LYS A 57 8.39 3.73 9.67
N ARG A 58 8.22 3.29 10.93
CA ARG A 58 7.19 2.29 11.26
C ARG A 58 5.79 2.82 10.87
N PRO A 59 5.05 2.10 10.01
CA PRO A 59 3.76 2.55 9.48
C PRO A 59 2.62 2.18 10.42
N THR A 60 2.70 2.53 11.70
CA THR A 60 1.63 2.24 12.68
C THR A 60 1.49 3.33 13.71
N GLY A 61 0.29 3.44 14.27
CA GLY A 61 -0.06 4.44 15.28
C GLY A 61 -0.22 5.83 14.68
N VAL A 62 -0.02 6.84 15.54
CA VAL A 62 -0.05 8.24 15.15
C VAL A 62 1.35 8.68 14.77
N ILE A 63 1.50 9.22 13.57
CA ILE A 63 2.72 9.86 13.07
C ILE A 63 2.47 11.37 13.10
N LYS A 64 3.24 12.10 13.90
CA LYS A 64 3.11 13.55 14.01
C LYS A 64 3.85 14.22 12.87
N VAL A 65 3.16 15.05 12.09
CA VAL A 65 3.72 15.69 10.90
C VAL A 65 3.66 17.20 11.06
N ALA A 66 4.82 17.88 11.00
CA ALA A 66 4.85 19.33 10.84
C ALA A 66 4.62 19.66 9.37
N MET A 67 3.68 20.55 9.06
CA MET A 67 3.49 21.08 7.71
C MET A 67 3.88 22.55 7.70
N ILE A 68 4.96 22.86 6.98
CA ILE A 68 5.48 24.22 6.79
C ILE A 68 5.24 24.65 5.34
N PHE A 69 5.04 25.95 5.14
CA PHE A 69 4.78 26.54 3.85
C PHE A 69 5.91 27.50 3.52
N VAL A 70 6.45 27.39 2.31
CA VAL A 70 7.65 28.14 1.92
C VAL A 70 7.43 28.97 0.67
N ASP A 71 7.94 30.20 0.68
CA ASP A 71 8.02 31.06 -0.48
C ASP A 71 9.46 31.49 -0.74
N PHE A 72 9.73 32.08 -1.91
CA PHE A 72 11.09 32.32 -2.38
C PHE A 72 11.28 33.79 -2.78
N PRO A 73 12.51 34.32 -2.80
CA PRO A 73 12.79 35.66 -3.28
C PRO A 73 12.29 35.96 -4.71
N ASP A 74 12.34 34.97 -5.60
CA ASP A 74 11.88 35.06 -7.00
C ASP A 74 10.44 34.58 -7.22
N ALA A 75 9.86 33.92 -6.23
CA ALA A 75 8.49 33.41 -6.24
C ALA A 75 7.83 33.70 -4.89
N PRO A 76 7.47 34.97 -4.60
CA PRO A 76 6.78 35.31 -3.37
C PRO A 76 5.36 34.74 -3.40
N ALA A 77 4.87 34.28 -2.25
CA ALA A 77 3.50 33.78 -2.15
C ALA A 77 2.48 34.92 -2.22
N THR A 78 1.35 34.66 -2.87
CA THR A 78 0.23 35.61 -2.96
C THR A 78 -1.07 35.03 -2.38
N GLU A 79 -1.09 33.72 -2.23
CA GLU A 79 -2.16 32.90 -1.70
C GLU A 79 -1.99 32.62 -0.20
N SER A 80 -3.05 32.16 0.45
CA SER A 80 -2.98 31.76 1.86
C SER A 80 -2.51 30.30 1.99
N PRO A 81 -1.64 29.96 2.96
CA PRO A 81 -1.26 28.57 3.25
C PRO A 81 -2.45 27.62 3.47
N ALA A 82 -3.53 28.15 4.06
CA ALA A 82 -4.75 27.39 4.33
C ALA A 82 -5.40 26.83 3.05
N ALA A 83 -5.40 27.59 1.95
CA ALA A 83 -5.99 27.18 0.68
C ALA A 83 -5.27 25.97 0.07
N ASP A 84 -3.94 25.95 0.15
CA ASP A 84 -3.11 24.89 -0.41
C ASP A 84 -3.17 23.62 0.46
N SER A 85 -3.16 23.81 1.79
CA SER A 85 -3.26 22.71 2.76
C SER A 85 -4.55 21.90 2.62
N ALA A 86 -5.64 22.51 2.16
CA ALA A 86 -6.94 21.86 2.02
C ALA A 86 -6.96 20.76 0.95
N ARG A 87 -6.02 20.78 -0.01
CA ARG A 87 -5.86 19.71 -1.01
C ARG A 87 -5.01 18.54 -0.51
N ILE A 88 -4.09 18.82 0.39
CA ILE A 88 -3.10 17.85 0.87
C ILE A 88 -3.62 17.11 2.09
N THR A 89 -4.16 17.83 3.07
CA THR A 89 -4.55 17.26 4.37
C THR A 89 -5.60 16.15 4.34
N PRO A 90 -6.54 16.07 3.37
CA PRO A 90 -7.40 14.88 3.23
C PRO A 90 -6.64 13.58 2.98
N GLY A 91 -5.35 13.66 2.60
CA GLY A 91 -4.46 12.53 2.45
C GLY A 91 -4.26 11.75 3.76
N ALA A 92 -4.35 12.43 4.91
CA ALA A 92 -4.31 11.76 6.22
C ALA A 92 -5.49 10.79 6.39
N ASP A 93 -6.71 11.21 6.01
CA ASP A 93 -7.91 10.37 6.05
C ASP A 93 -7.82 9.21 5.08
N TRP A 94 -7.21 9.43 3.92
CA TRP A 94 -6.98 8.39 2.95
C TRP A 94 -6.02 7.32 3.49
N VAL A 95 -4.85 7.71 4.03
CA VAL A 95 -3.89 6.78 4.67
C VAL A 95 -4.55 6.02 5.81
N ARG A 96 -5.38 6.68 6.62
CA ARG A 96 -6.14 6.03 7.70
C ARG A 96 -7.08 4.96 7.18
N LYS A 97 -7.82 5.23 6.12
CA LYS A 97 -8.75 4.27 5.53
C LYS A 97 -8.01 3.12 4.86
N ALA A 98 -6.96 3.42 4.10
CA ALA A 98 -6.14 2.46 3.37
C ALA A 98 -5.42 1.47 4.32
N SER A 99 -5.00 1.95 5.49
CA SER A 99 -4.36 1.16 6.55
C SER A 99 -5.32 0.47 7.54
N TYR A 100 -6.63 0.46 7.26
CA TYR A 100 -7.65 -0.06 8.18
C TYR A 100 -7.66 0.60 9.57
N GLY A 101 -7.26 1.87 9.64
CA GLY A 101 -7.16 2.65 10.87
C GLY A 101 -5.87 2.44 11.65
N LYS A 102 -4.91 1.67 11.13
CA LYS A 102 -3.65 1.37 11.81
C LYS A 102 -2.65 2.51 11.79
N THR A 103 -2.77 3.43 10.83
CA THR A 103 -1.88 4.59 10.68
C THR A 103 -2.68 5.87 10.59
N TRP A 104 -2.24 6.90 11.30
CA TRP A 104 -2.78 8.24 11.19
C TRP A 104 -1.66 9.27 11.05
N LEU A 105 -1.78 10.14 10.04
CA LEU A 105 -0.91 11.30 9.90
C LEU A 105 -1.54 12.48 10.64
N SER A 106 -1.04 12.79 11.83
CA SER A 106 -1.47 13.94 12.62
C SER A 106 -0.75 15.19 12.12
N ILE A 107 -1.27 15.78 11.04
CA ILE A 107 -0.68 16.95 10.38
C ILE A 107 -1.00 18.22 11.18
N THR A 108 0.04 18.92 11.61
CA THR A 108 -0.05 20.24 12.27
C THR A 108 0.57 21.30 11.36
N GLN A 109 -0.23 22.30 11.00
CA GLN A 109 0.17 23.33 10.02
C GLN A 109 0.73 24.56 10.72
N HIS A 110 1.90 25.02 10.28
CA HIS A 110 2.37 26.39 10.53
C HIS A 110 1.78 27.31 9.46
N ARG A 111 0.68 28.01 9.75
CA ARG A 111 -0.14 28.71 8.75
C ARG A 111 0.41 30.05 8.26
N GLN A 112 1.73 30.20 8.22
CA GLN A 112 2.41 31.37 7.67
C GLN A 112 3.46 30.94 6.66
N TRP A 113 3.76 31.81 5.70
CA TRP A 113 4.83 31.59 4.74
C TRP A 113 6.18 31.85 5.41
N VAL A 114 7.05 30.86 5.30
CA VAL A 114 8.45 30.94 5.70
C VAL A 114 9.26 31.29 4.46
N ARG A 115 10.02 32.37 4.51
CA ARG A 115 10.85 32.81 3.40
C ARG A 115 12.11 31.96 3.30
N MET A 116 12.28 31.27 2.18
CA MET A 116 13.52 30.58 1.82
C MET A 116 14.66 31.57 1.57
N PRO A 117 15.92 31.19 1.88
CA PRO A 117 17.08 32.07 1.71
C PRO A 117 17.53 32.23 0.25
N HIS A 118 17.21 31.26 -0.62
CA HIS A 118 17.61 31.23 -2.02
C HIS A 118 16.42 31.22 -2.97
N ARG A 119 16.66 31.49 -4.26
CA ARG A 119 15.61 31.46 -5.29
C ARG A 119 15.14 30.04 -5.52
N SER A 120 13.88 29.87 -5.92
CA SER A 120 13.31 28.56 -6.25
C SER A 120 14.12 27.83 -7.33
N THR A 121 14.71 28.58 -8.27
CA THR A 121 15.55 28.06 -9.36
C THR A 121 16.92 27.56 -8.91
N ASP A 122 17.43 28.02 -7.76
CA ASP A 122 18.78 27.69 -7.30
C ASP A 122 18.88 26.25 -6.77
N TYR A 123 17.74 25.66 -6.37
CA TYR A 123 17.65 24.30 -5.85
C TYR A 123 17.64 23.21 -6.92
N GLY A 124 17.50 23.55 -8.22
CA GLY A 124 17.47 22.55 -9.29
C GLY A 124 16.41 21.46 -9.12
N PHE A 125 15.26 21.79 -8.51
CA PHE A 125 14.28 20.84 -7.98
C PHE A 125 13.39 20.20 -9.08
N ALA A 126 14.01 19.38 -9.92
CA ALA A 126 13.41 18.65 -11.04
C ALA A 126 13.74 17.16 -11.01
N ARG A 127 13.05 16.36 -11.84
CA ARG A 127 13.27 14.90 -11.94
C ARG A 127 14.75 14.59 -12.19
N GLY A 128 15.28 13.63 -11.43
CA GLY A 128 16.72 13.36 -11.34
C GLY A 128 17.41 14.05 -10.16
N LEU A 129 16.65 14.68 -9.25
CA LEU A 129 17.13 15.27 -8.00
C LEU A 129 18.00 14.29 -7.20
N SER A 130 19.18 14.74 -6.77
CA SER A 130 20.03 13.96 -5.86
C SER A 130 19.55 14.07 -4.41
N HIS A 131 19.93 13.09 -3.59
CA HIS A 131 19.67 13.12 -2.16
C HIS A 131 20.22 14.39 -1.50
N GLU A 132 21.46 14.79 -1.83
CA GLU A 132 22.13 15.96 -1.24
C GLU A 132 21.43 17.26 -1.62
N THR A 133 20.89 17.33 -2.83
CA THR A 133 20.16 18.51 -3.30
C THR A 133 18.82 18.64 -2.56
N HIS A 134 18.12 17.51 -2.36
CA HIS A 134 16.91 17.48 -1.54
C HIS A 134 17.21 17.82 -0.07
N GLU A 135 18.30 17.28 0.49
CA GLU A 135 18.75 17.57 1.86
C GLU A 135 19.06 19.06 2.05
N ALA A 136 19.73 19.70 1.09
CA ALA A 136 20.01 21.14 1.12
C ALA A 136 18.74 21.99 1.11
N TYR A 137 17.78 21.66 0.23
CA TYR A 137 16.46 22.31 0.22
C TYR A 137 15.75 22.18 1.57
N LEU A 138 15.70 20.95 2.10
CA LEU A 138 15.02 20.67 3.36
C LEU A 138 15.70 21.37 4.54
N LYS A 139 17.04 21.43 4.54
CA LYS A 139 17.82 22.14 5.55
C LYS A 139 17.44 23.62 5.60
N ASP A 140 17.37 24.28 4.46
CA ASP A 140 17.00 25.70 4.39
C ASP A 140 15.56 25.94 4.84
N ALA A 141 14.63 25.09 4.41
CA ALA A 141 13.22 25.18 4.79
C ALA A 141 13.03 25.00 6.30
N VAL A 142 13.66 23.98 6.88
CA VAL A 142 13.61 23.71 8.32
C VAL A 142 14.29 24.83 9.10
N THR A 143 15.48 25.27 8.69
CA THR A 143 16.21 26.36 9.37
C THR A 143 15.40 27.66 9.38
N ALA A 144 14.75 28.01 8.27
CA ALA A 144 13.94 29.22 8.18
C ALA A 144 12.65 29.13 9.03
N ALA A 145 12.13 27.92 9.25
CA ALA A 145 10.93 27.68 10.05
C ALA A 145 11.19 27.46 11.55
N ASP A 146 12.41 27.08 11.93
CA ASP A 146 12.86 26.74 13.29
C ASP A 146 12.46 27.77 14.36
N PRO A 147 12.54 29.11 14.12
CA PRO A 147 12.08 30.09 15.11
C PRO A 147 10.59 30.04 15.45
N TYR A 148 9.77 29.38 14.63
CA TYR A 148 8.32 29.34 14.73
C TYR A 148 7.74 27.93 14.95
N VAL A 149 8.54 26.89 14.71
CA VAL A 149 8.11 25.51 14.74
C VAL A 149 9.14 24.68 15.51
N ASP A 150 8.73 24.16 16.67
CA ASP A 150 9.51 23.19 17.44
C ASP A 150 9.42 21.81 16.77
N PHE A 151 10.44 21.48 15.97
CA PHE A 151 10.58 20.23 15.22
C PHE A 151 10.78 19.01 16.12
N SER A 152 11.20 19.19 17.39
CA SER A 152 11.35 18.08 18.33
C SER A 152 10.02 17.35 18.62
N ARG A 153 8.89 18.01 18.34
CA ARG A 153 7.52 17.50 18.57
C ARG A 153 6.99 16.59 17.47
N TYR A 154 7.69 16.48 16.36
CA TYR A 154 7.21 15.80 15.15
C TYR A 154 8.09 14.63 14.76
N ASP A 155 7.47 13.67 14.06
CA ASP A 155 8.14 12.50 13.50
C ASP A 155 8.58 12.75 12.05
N MET A 156 7.84 13.58 11.32
CA MET A 156 8.05 13.88 9.89
C MET A 156 7.77 15.35 9.58
N VAL A 157 8.30 15.83 8.46
CA VAL A 157 8.06 17.19 7.95
C VAL A 157 7.43 17.14 6.55
N HIS A 158 6.39 17.93 6.33
CA HIS A 158 5.84 18.25 5.02
C HIS A 158 6.22 19.68 4.67
N VAL A 159 6.86 19.89 3.52
CA VAL A 159 7.22 21.21 3.01
C VAL A 159 6.36 21.52 1.79
N VAL A 160 5.59 22.60 1.84
CA VAL A 160 4.67 22.99 0.77
C VAL A 160 5.14 24.31 0.16
N PRO A 161 5.69 24.32 -1.07
CA PRO A 161 6.05 25.56 -1.74
C PRO A 161 4.82 26.30 -2.22
N THR A 162 4.93 27.63 -2.31
CA THR A 162 3.94 28.46 -3.00
C THR A 162 3.70 28.00 -4.43
N ARG A 163 2.48 28.22 -4.91
CA ARG A 163 2.08 27.97 -6.30
C ARG A 163 2.89 28.79 -7.30
N ASN A 164 3.47 29.91 -6.87
CA ASN A 164 4.33 30.74 -7.72
C ASN A 164 5.71 30.10 -7.97
N ALA A 165 6.13 29.10 -7.19
CA ALA A 165 7.44 28.45 -7.29
C ALA A 165 7.45 27.33 -8.34
N SER A 166 7.27 27.69 -9.61
CA SER A 166 7.19 26.74 -10.73
C SER A 166 8.43 25.85 -10.90
N ALA A 167 9.59 26.29 -10.40
CA ALA A 167 10.83 25.53 -10.40
C ALA A 167 10.82 24.32 -9.45
N ILE A 168 9.94 24.30 -8.43
CA ILE A 168 9.77 23.15 -7.53
C ILE A 168 8.75 22.20 -8.15
N SER A 169 9.21 21.45 -9.14
CA SER A 169 8.32 20.86 -10.15
C SER A 169 7.60 19.57 -9.75
N PHE A 170 8.16 18.78 -8.84
CA PHE A 170 7.64 17.46 -8.49
C PHE A 170 7.73 17.20 -6.98
N THR A 171 6.98 16.21 -6.51
CA THR A 171 6.93 15.83 -5.10
C THR A 171 7.82 14.61 -4.86
N PRO A 172 8.90 14.73 -4.06
CA PRO A 172 9.63 13.58 -3.53
C PRO A 172 9.51 13.41 -2.01
N THR A 173 9.72 12.17 -1.60
CA THR A 173 9.99 11.80 -0.21
C THR A 173 11.48 11.82 0.09
N TYR A 174 11.87 12.53 1.15
CA TYR A 174 13.20 12.49 1.74
C TYR A 174 13.24 11.42 2.84
N ILE A 175 14.28 10.59 2.82
CA ILE A 175 14.60 9.62 3.86
C ILE A 175 16.07 9.84 4.17
N TYR A 176 16.38 10.20 5.42
CA TYR A 176 17.74 10.45 5.86
C TYR A 176 18.67 9.28 5.52
N GLU A 177 19.78 9.58 4.86
CA GLU A 177 20.81 8.61 4.54
C GLU A 177 21.88 8.60 5.64
N PRO A 178 22.11 7.46 6.32
CA PRO A 178 23.20 7.34 7.28
C PRO A 178 24.55 7.71 6.67
N GLY A 179 25.23 8.69 7.26
CA GLY A 179 26.53 9.19 6.79
C GLY A 179 26.50 10.58 6.17
N THR A 180 25.31 11.12 5.86
CA THR A 180 25.17 12.55 5.53
C THR A 180 25.10 13.40 6.80
N ALA A 181 25.29 14.72 6.65
CA ALA A 181 25.09 15.66 7.75
C ALA A 181 23.64 15.63 8.25
N GLY A 182 22.69 15.41 7.33
CA GLY A 182 21.27 15.42 7.64
C GLY A 182 20.78 16.82 7.98
N VAL A 183 19.48 16.90 8.25
CA VAL A 183 18.83 18.11 8.75
C VAL A 183 18.55 17.95 10.24
N VAL A 184 19.04 18.89 11.06
CA VAL A 184 18.86 18.88 12.52
C VAL A 184 18.28 20.22 12.97
N ALA A 185 17.22 20.16 13.76
CA ALA A 185 16.52 21.29 14.35
C ALA A 185 16.03 20.90 15.75
N ASP A 186 16.02 21.83 16.71
CA ASP A 186 15.61 21.58 18.09
C ASP A 186 16.24 20.33 18.74
N GLY A 187 17.51 20.09 18.46
CA GLY A 187 18.24 18.91 18.96
C GLY A 187 17.76 17.57 18.38
N ARG A 188 16.90 17.57 17.36
CA ARG A 188 16.36 16.37 16.71
C ARG A 188 16.64 16.37 15.21
N ARG A 189 16.97 15.20 14.69
CA ARG A 189 17.15 15.00 13.26
C ARG A 189 15.79 14.83 12.57
N VAL A 190 15.61 15.51 11.45
CA VAL A 190 14.51 15.26 10.52
C VAL A 190 14.87 14.02 9.71
N THR A 191 14.29 12.88 10.07
CA THR A 191 14.60 11.59 9.42
C THR A 191 13.77 11.33 8.17
N TRP A 192 12.54 11.84 8.13
CA TRP A 192 11.65 11.67 6.98
C TRP A 192 10.92 12.96 6.67
N ALA A 193 10.81 13.29 5.39
CA ALA A 193 10.04 14.43 4.95
C ALA A 193 9.38 14.18 3.59
N VAL A 194 8.34 14.95 3.29
CA VAL A 194 7.76 15.04 1.94
C VAL A 194 7.85 16.50 1.51
N THR A 195 8.55 16.77 0.42
CA THR A 195 8.57 18.10 -0.18
C THR A 195 7.58 18.08 -1.34
N PHE A 196 6.48 18.81 -1.22
CA PHE A 196 5.52 18.94 -2.31
C PHE A 196 6.09 19.79 -3.43
N GLY A 197 5.76 19.44 -4.67
CA GLY A 197 6.04 20.24 -5.86
C GLY A 197 4.77 20.56 -6.64
N GLN A 198 4.91 21.24 -7.77
CA GLN A 198 3.77 21.70 -8.57
C GLN A 198 2.94 20.53 -9.16
N ASP A 199 3.47 19.32 -9.23
CA ASP A 199 2.69 18.12 -9.59
C ASP A 199 1.56 17.82 -8.60
N MET A 200 1.61 18.35 -7.38
CA MET A 200 0.51 18.27 -6.41
C MET A 200 -0.81 18.86 -6.92
N TRP A 201 -0.76 19.75 -7.92
CA TRP A 201 -1.97 20.34 -8.53
C TRP A 201 -2.61 19.42 -9.56
N HIS A 202 -1.86 18.45 -10.08
CA HIS A 202 -2.35 17.43 -10.99
C HIS A 202 -2.91 16.23 -10.23
N TRP A 203 -2.23 15.85 -9.15
CA TRP A 203 -2.66 14.77 -8.27
C TRP A 203 -3.72 15.23 -7.27
N ASP A 204 -4.46 14.28 -6.71
CA ASP A 204 -5.32 14.55 -5.56
C ASP A 204 -4.61 14.18 -4.26
N HIS A 205 -5.36 14.23 -3.16
CA HIS A 205 -4.87 13.95 -1.81
C HIS A 205 -4.20 12.57 -1.63
N ARG A 206 -4.38 11.63 -2.56
CA ARG A 206 -3.68 10.33 -2.58
C ARG A 206 -2.17 10.45 -2.74
N LEU A 207 -1.67 11.57 -3.29
CA LEU A 207 -0.24 11.87 -3.33
C LEU A 207 0.41 11.75 -1.95
N VAL A 208 -0.27 12.20 -0.89
CA VAL A 208 0.23 12.02 0.49
C VAL A 208 0.43 10.55 0.82
N GLY A 209 -0.50 9.69 0.41
CA GLY A 209 -0.37 8.25 0.61
C GLY A 209 0.83 7.67 -0.13
N HIS A 210 0.98 8.02 -1.41
CA HIS A 210 2.12 7.59 -2.23
C HIS A 210 3.46 7.95 -1.59
N GLU A 211 3.65 9.22 -1.27
CA GLU A 211 4.92 9.71 -0.71
C GLU A 211 5.18 9.15 0.69
N THR A 212 4.15 9.12 1.54
CA THR A 212 4.29 8.53 2.88
C THR A 212 4.70 7.06 2.80
N ALA A 213 4.24 6.32 1.79
CA ALA A 213 4.60 4.92 1.63
C ALA A 213 6.09 4.70 1.27
N HIS A 214 6.76 5.66 0.61
CA HIS A 214 8.22 5.61 0.47
C HIS A 214 8.92 5.71 1.82
N ALA A 215 8.47 6.61 2.71
CA ALA A 215 9.00 6.70 4.07
C ALA A 215 8.78 5.41 4.87
N PHE A 216 7.83 4.56 4.46
CA PHE A 216 7.57 3.24 5.04
C PHE A 216 8.33 2.09 4.37
N GLY A 217 9.12 2.36 3.33
CA GLY A 217 9.95 1.37 2.64
C GLY A 217 9.35 0.79 1.36
N LEU A 218 8.25 1.35 0.83
CA LEU A 218 7.71 0.90 -0.44
C LEU A 218 8.42 1.54 -1.64
N PRO A 219 8.67 0.76 -2.72
CA PRO A 219 9.20 1.28 -3.98
C PRO A 219 8.08 1.82 -4.87
N ASP A 220 8.46 2.55 -5.92
CA ASP A 220 7.58 2.83 -7.04
C ASP A 220 7.32 1.57 -7.85
N LEU A 221 6.06 1.39 -8.22
CA LEU A 221 5.61 0.27 -9.06
C LEU A 221 5.39 0.67 -10.52
N TYR A 222 5.56 1.94 -10.87
CA TYR A 222 5.56 2.40 -12.26
C TYR A 222 6.95 2.29 -12.90
N ALA A 223 7.03 2.57 -14.19
CA ALA A 223 8.26 2.45 -14.95
C ALA A 223 9.06 3.76 -15.03
N PHE A 224 10.36 3.68 -14.78
CA PHE A 224 11.26 4.85 -14.88
C PHE A 224 11.90 5.01 -16.26
N ASP A 225 11.88 3.96 -17.08
CA ASP A 225 12.38 4.04 -18.45
C ASP A 225 11.41 4.84 -19.33
N ALA A 226 11.98 5.47 -20.36
CA ALA A 226 11.20 6.21 -21.34
C ALA A 226 10.56 5.24 -22.35
N GLY A 227 9.35 5.58 -22.81
CA GLY A 227 8.63 4.85 -23.85
C GLY A 227 7.57 3.89 -23.32
N GLY A 228 6.43 3.83 -24.03
CA GLY A 228 5.27 3.02 -23.64
C GLY A 228 4.44 3.64 -22.51
N ASP A 229 3.53 2.85 -21.95
CA ASP A 229 2.76 3.25 -20.76
C ASP A 229 3.66 3.18 -19.51
N THR A 230 3.80 4.31 -18.82
CA THR A 230 4.50 4.43 -17.53
C THR A 230 3.91 3.52 -16.46
N HIS A 231 2.60 3.25 -16.50
CA HIS A 231 1.88 2.47 -15.49
C HIS A 231 1.63 1.02 -15.92
N ARG A 232 2.33 0.53 -16.96
CA ARG A 232 2.11 -0.79 -17.58
C ARG A 232 2.26 -2.01 -16.65
N PHE A 233 2.87 -1.86 -15.47
CA PHE A 233 3.08 -2.99 -14.57
C PHE A 233 1.86 -3.28 -13.70
N THR A 234 1.19 -2.25 -13.20
CA THR A 234 0.08 -2.39 -12.23
C THR A 234 -1.21 -1.71 -12.69
N GLY A 235 -1.17 -0.92 -13.76
CA GLY A 235 -2.32 -0.15 -14.22
C GLY A 235 -2.83 0.82 -13.15
N GLY A 236 -4.14 0.89 -12.98
CA GLY A 236 -4.79 1.72 -11.96
C GLY A 236 -4.97 1.05 -10.59
N TRP A 237 -4.33 -0.10 -10.32
CA TRP A 237 -4.64 -0.97 -9.17
C TRP A 237 -3.86 -0.73 -7.87
N ASP A 238 -2.92 0.22 -7.87
CA ASP A 238 -2.09 0.51 -6.70
C ASP A 238 -1.63 1.98 -6.70
N VAL A 239 -1.67 2.64 -5.54
CA VAL A 239 -1.23 4.05 -5.43
C VAL A 239 0.25 4.24 -5.74
N MET A 240 1.10 3.25 -5.48
CA MET A 240 2.53 3.26 -5.81
C MET A 240 2.79 3.00 -7.30
N GLY A 241 1.78 2.50 -8.01
CA GLY A 241 1.77 2.40 -9.46
C GLY A 241 1.25 3.68 -10.11
N LEU A 242 0.02 4.08 -9.76
CA LEU A 242 -0.62 5.27 -10.29
C LEU A 242 -1.45 5.95 -9.20
N ILE A 243 -0.99 7.11 -8.73
CA ILE A 243 -1.64 7.90 -7.67
C ILE A 243 -3.12 8.15 -7.98
N GLY A 244 -3.40 8.57 -9.22
CA GLY A 244 -4.75 8.88 -9.70
C GLY A 244 -5.61 7.66 -10.04
N GLY A 245 -5.11 6.44 -9.87
CA GLY A 245 -5.71 5.21 -10.36
C GLY A 245 -7.14 4.98 -9.86
N ALA A 246 -7.95 4.34 -10.71
CA ALA A 246 -9.36 4.08 -10.43
C ALA A 246 -9.57 3.14 -9.24
N GLY A 247 -8.65 2.17 -9.06
CA GLY A 247 -8.57 1.24 -7.94
C GLY A 247 -7.24 1.36 -7.19
N SER A 248 -6.89 2.56 -6.71
CA SER A 248 -5.57 2.86 -6.15
C SER A 248 -5.38 2.47 -4.68
N GLN A 249 -6.20 1.61 -4.09
CA GLN A 249 -5.88 0.98 -2.80
C GLN A 249 -4.54 0.24 -2.87
N TYR A 250 -3.76 0.28 -1.79
CA TYR A 250 -2.54 -0.54 -1.71
C TYR A 250 -2.87 -2.02 -1.87
N LEU A 251 -2.06 -2.73 -2.63
CA LEU A 251 -2.13 -4.19 -2.73
C LEU A 251 -2.01 -4.83 -1.33
N ALA A 252 -2.70 -5.96 -1.11
CA ALA A 252 -2.63 -6.73 0.12
C ALA A 252 -1.19 -7.16 0.45
N TRP A 253 -0.36 -7.36 -0.57
CA TRP A 253 1.06 -7.65 -0.40
C TRP A 253 1.82 -6.53 0.32
N GLN A 254 1.66 -5.29 -0.14
CA GLN A 254 2.25 -4.12 0.51
C GLN A 254 1.64 -3.91 1.90
N SER A 255 0.32 -4.04 2.03
CA SER A 255 -0.38 -4.00 3.32
C SER A 255 0.19 -5.02 4.32
N TRP A 256 0.61 -6.20 3.86
CA TRP A 256 1.27 -7.21 4.70
C TRP A 256 2.70 -6.82 5.09
N LYS A 257 3.53 -6.34 4.15
CA LYS A 257 4.86 -5.76 4.44
C LYS A 257 4.77 -4.65 5.49
N LEU A 258 3.77 -3.78 5.39
CA LEU A 258 3.53 -2.67 6.31
C LEU A 258 2.91 -3.10 7.66
N GLY A 259 2.61 -4.38 7.86
CA GLY A 259 1.96 -4.88 9.08
C GLY A 259 0.48 -4.46 9.22
N TRP A 260 -0.13 -3.93 8.16
CA TRP A 260 -1.55 -3.60 8.13
C TRP A 260 -2.43 -4.82 7.92
N THR A 261 -1.95 -5.76 7.11
CA THR A 261 -2.47 -7.12 7.03
C THR A 261 -1.62 -8.02 7.93
N HIS A 262 -2.24 -8.80 8.81
CA HIS A 262 -1.51 -9.75 9.68
C HIS A 262 -1.29 -11.10 9.00
N ASP A 263 -0.31 -11.86 9.46
CA ASP A 263 -0.05 -13.25 9.01
C ASP A 263 -1.29 -14.14 9.01
N SER A 264 -2.17 -13.99 10.00
CA SER A 264 -3.44 -14.75 10.10
C SER A 264 -4.42 -14.44 8.96
N GLN A 265 -4.20 -13.36 8.21
CA GLN A 265 -5.00 -12.94 7.06
C GLN A 265 -4.37 -13.36 5.73
N VAL A 266 -3.26 -14.10 5.76
CA VAL A 266 -2.53 -14.57 4.58
C VAL A 266 -2.60 -16.08 4.52
N VAL A 267 -3.05 -16.63 3.39
CA VAL A 267 -2.90 -18.06 3.11
C VAL A 267 -1.67 -18.28 2.25
N CYS A 268 -0.68 -18.99 2.78
CA CYS A 268 0.54 -19.32 2.06
C CYS A 268 0.46 -20.73 1.46
N ARG A 269 0.93 -20.84 0.21
CA ARG A 269 1.19 -22.07 -0.51
C ARG A 269 2.62 -22.08 -1.02
N ALA A 270 3.56 -22.41 -0.12
CA ALA A 270 4.99 -22.52 -0.42
C ALA A 270 5.37 -23.96 -0.83
N SER A 271 4.67 -24.95 -0.31
CA SER A 271 4.84 -26.37 -0.64
C SER A 271 3.90 -26.79 -1.77
N ARG A 272 4.23 -27.88 -2.49
CA ARG A 272 3.34 -28.47 -3.50
C ARG A 272 1.98 -28.81 -2.87
N GLY A 273 0.90 -28.58 -3.60
CA GLY A 273 -0.47 -28.86 -3.14
C GLY A 273 -1.47 -27.81 -3.57
N SER A 274 -2.67 -27.88 -2.99
CA SER A 274 -3.78 -26.99 -3.33
C SER A 274 -4.57 -26.58 -2.10
N ASP A 275 -4.98 -25.32 -2.01
CA ASP A 275 -5.92 -24.81 -1.01
C ASP A 275 -7.12 -24.17 -1.68
N THR A 276 -8.30 -24.38 -1.10
CA THR A 276 -9.45 -23.51 -1.35
C THR A 276 -9.51 -22.42 -0.29
N VAL A 277 -9.48 -21.16 -0.72
CA VAL A 277 -9.36 -19.97 0.11
C VAL A 277 -10.57 -19.07 -0.10
N ARG A 278 -11.23 -18.69 0.99
CA ARG A 278 -12.29 -17.68 0.99
C ARG A 278 -11.68 -16.35 1.41
N MET A 279 -11.63 -15.40 0.49
CA MET A 279 -11.03 -14.08 0.68
C MET A 279 -12.09 -13.01 0.95
N THR A 280 -11.67 -11.94 1.59
CA THR A 280 -12.42 -10.71 1.77
C THR A 280 -11.69 -9.60 1.03
N ALA A 281 -12.42 -8.77 0.29
CA ALA A 281 -11.84 -7.71 -0.52
C ALA A 281 -10.94 -6.77 0.31
N VAL A 282 -9.88 -6.30 -0.33
CA VAL A 282 -8.81 -5.51 0.32
C VAL A 282 -9.32 -4.16 0.83
N GLU A 283 -10.46 -3.69 0.35
CA GLU A 283 -11.04 -2.41 0.77
C GLU A 283 -11.77 -2.54 2.11
N TYR A 284 -12.21 -3.73 2.49
CA TYR A 284 -12.85 -3.99 3.79
C TYR A 284 -11.81 -4.22 4.90
N GLY A 285 -12.20 -4.11 6.18
CA GLY A 285 -11.36 -4.53 7.30
C GLY A 285 -11.48 -6.05 7.56
N GLY A 286 -10.38 -6.70 7.97
CA GLY A 286 -10.40 -8.09 8.44
C GLY A 286 -10.54 -9.17 7.35
N GLY A 287 -10.71 -10.43 7.78
CA GLY A 287 -10.77 -11.61 6.90
C GLY A 287 -9.44 -11.96 6.22
N THR A 288 -9.40 -13.07 5.50
CA THR A 288 -8.26 -13.42 4.64
C THR A 288 -8.16 -12.43 3.49
N LYS A 289 -7.03 -11.74 3.37
CA LYS A 289 -6.80 -10.68 2.37
C LYS A 289 -6.22 -11.18 1.06
N MET A 290 -5.38 -12.20 1.15
CA MET A 290 -4.72 -12.76 -0.02
C MET A 290 -4.37 -14.22 0.18
N ALA A 291 -4.17 -14.90 -0.95
CA ALA A 291 -3.46 -16.16 -1.01
C ALA A 291 -2.17 -15.96 -1.82
N VAL A 292 -1.07 -16.52 -1.34
CA VAL A 292 0.26 -16.38 -1.93
C VAL A 292 0.78 -17.76 -2.32
N ILE A 293 1.28 -17.88 -3.55
CA ILE A 293 2.01 -19.05 -4.03
C ILE A 293 3.47 -18.65 -4.21
N ARG A 294 4.35 -19.11 -3.32
CA ARG A 294 5.78 -18.81 -3.43
C ARG A 294 6.38 -19.62 -4.58
N THR A 295 7.04 -18.98 -5.54
CA THR A 295 7.58 -19.64 -6.74
C THR A 295 9.11 -19.71 -6.74
N GLY A 296 9.79 -18.93 -5.90
CA GLY A 296 11.25 -18.97 -5.79
C GLY A 296 11.78 -18.26 -4.54
N PRO A 297 13.10 -18.04 -4.46
CA PRO A 297 13.74 -17.33 -3.36
C PRO A 297 13.16 -15.93 -3.15
N THR A 298 12.95 -15.19 -4.25
CA THR A 298 12.53 -13.79 -4.31
C THR A 298 11.22 -13.58 -5.07
N THR A 299 10.56 -14.65 -5.52
CA THR A 299 9.39 -14.59 -6.41
C THR A 299 8.16 -15.29 -5.84
N ALA A 300 6.98 -14.72 -6.12
CA ALA A 300 5.68 -15.28 -5.77
C ALA A 300 4.58 -14.80 -6.72
N TYR A 301 3.49 -15.57 -6.80
CA TYR A 301 2.21 -15.09 -7.28
C TYR A 301 1.27 -14.82 -6.12
N VAL A 302 0.48 -13.77 -6.22
CA VAL A 302 -0.52 -13.38 -5.23
C VAL A 302 -1.86 -13.25 -5.92
N VAL A 303 -2.91 -13.67 -5.21
CA VAL A 303 -4.29 -13.35 -5.57
C VAL A 303 -4.96 -12.65 -4.40
N GLU A 304 -5.62 -11.55 -4.71
CA GLU A 304 -6.43 -10.77 -3.77
C GLU A 304 -7.80 -10.47 -4.38
N SER A 305 -8.70 -9.97 -3.54
CA SER A 305 -10.06 -9.61 -3.93
C SER A 305 -10.21 -8.09 -4.01
N ARG A 306 -10.74 -7.58 -5.12
CA ARG A 306 -10.94 -6.13 -5.36
C ARG A 306 -12.39 -5.78 -5.57
N ARG A 307 -12.89 -4.73 -4.93
CA ARG A 307 -14.28 -4.24 -5.04
C ARG A 307 -14.29 -2.74 -5.27
N ALA A 308 -15.23 -2.28 -6.11
CA ALA A 308 -15.40 -0.86 -6.40
C ALA A 308 -16.05 -0.09 -5.22
N VAL A 309 -15.35 -0.02 -4.10
CA VAL A 309 -15.80 0.62 -2.85
C VAL A 309 -14.63 1.32 -2.16
N ARG A 310 -14.92 2.31 -1.30
CA ARG A 310 -13.92 3.01 -0.47
C ARG A 310 -12.78 3.59 -1.33
N ALA A 311 -11.53 3.22 -1.08
CA ALA A 311 -10.38 3.73 -1.85
C ALA A 311 -10.46 3.37 -3.34
N ASP A 312 -11.17 2.29 -3.67
CA ASP A 312 -11.37 1.78 -5.04
C ASP A 312 -12.76 2.11 -5.58
N ALA A 313 -13.48 3.09 -5.01
CA ALA A 313 -14.86 3.40 -5.41
C ALA A 313 -15.05 3.72 -6.91
N ARG A 314 -13.97 3.98 -7.65
CA ARG A 314 -13.99 4.26 -9.09
C ARG A 314 -13.45 3.11 -9.94
N ALA A 315 -13.09 1.96 -9.35
CA ALA A 315 -12.51 0.85 -10.08
C ALA A 315 -13.42 0.41 -11.23
N CYS A 316 -12.83 0.24 -12.41
CA CYS A 316 -13.56 -0.14 -13.63
C CYS A 316 -14.07 -1.57 -13.62
N SER A 317 -13.50 -2.41 -12.77
CA SER A 317 -13.86 -3.81 -12.65
C SER A 317 -13.70 -4.30 -11.22
N THR A 318 -14.11 -5.53 -10.98
CA THR A 318 -14.09 -6.17 -9.67
C THR A 318 -13.91 -7.67 -9.85
N GLY A 319 -13.16 -8.30 -8.95
CA GLY A 319 -12.84 -9.72 -9.07
C GLY A 319 -11.63 -10.13 -8.24
N ALA A 320 -11.06 -11.28 -8.59
CA ALA A 320 -9.77 -11.73 -8.11
C ALA A 320 -8.65 -11.08 -8.93
N LEU A 321 -7.92 -10.13 -8.35
CA LEU A 321 -6.74 -9.55 -8.97
C LEU A 321 -5.55 -10.47 -8.73
N VAL A 322 -4.91 -10.94 -9.81
CA VAL A 322 -3.72 -11.78 -9.74
C VAL A 322 -2.51 -10.95 -10.13
N TYR A 323 -1.41 -11.07 -9.39
CA TYR A 323 -0.16 -10.37 -9.73
C TYR A 323 1.06 -11.19 -9.33
N ALA A 324 2.15 -11.03 -10.06
CA ALA A 324 3.48 -11.53 -9.69
C ALA A 324 4.22 -10.50 -8.84
N VAL A 325 5.02 -10.98 -7.92
CA VAL A 325 5.94 -10.20 -7.08
C VAL A 325 7.34 -10.75 -7.26
N ASP A 326 8.30 -9.86 -7.49
CA ASP A 326 9.73 -10.15 -7.47
C ASP A 326 10.47 -9.12 -6.61
N SER A 327 10.89 -9.55 -5.43
CA SER A 327 11.64 -8.73 -4.46
C SER A 327 13.06 -8.38 -4.88
N SER A 328 13.59 -9.00 -5.94
CA SER A 328 14.90 -8.70 -6.53
C SER A 328 14.86 -7.61 -7.59
N VAL A 329 13.67 -7.25 -8.06
CA VAL A 329 13.49 -6.20 -9.04
C VAL A 329 13.48 -4.84 -8.32
N PRO A 330 14.27 -3.85 -8.75
CA PRO A 330 14.31 -2.55 -8.09
C PRO A 330 13.09 -1.70 -8.42
N THR A 331 12.92 -0.63 -7.63
CA THR A 331 11.97 0.46 -7.90
C THR A 331 12.06 0.94 -9.36
N GLY A 332 10.92 1.26 -9.97
CA GLY A 332 10.91 1.74 -11.36
C GLY A 332 11.03 0.65 -12.44
N LYS A 333 11.18 -0.63 -12.06
CA LYS A 333 11.37 -1.77 -13.01
C LYS A 333 10.27 -2.83 -12.95
N GLY A 334 9.19 -2.55 -12.22
CA GLY A 334 8.02 -3.43 -12.09
C GLY A 334 8.27 -4.63 -11.20
N PRO A 335 8.60 -4.43 -9.90
CA PRO A 335 8.70 -5.51 -8.92
C PRO A 335 7.35 -6.15 -8.58
N VAL A 336 6.25 -5.51 -8.97
CA VAL A 336 4.91 -6.10 -8.99
C VAL A 336 4.34 -5.97 -10.39
N ARG A 337 3.72 -7.04 -10.90
CA ARG A 337 3.10 -7.06 -12.23
C ARG A 337 1.73 -7.72 -12.18
N VAL A 338 0.69 -6.98 -12.53
CA VAL A 338 -0.67 -7.48 -12.64
C VAL A 338 -0.78 -8.41 -13.83
N MET A 339 -1.43 -9.56 -13.62
CA MET A 339 -1.73 -10.55 -14.65
C MET A 339 -3.13 -10.27 -15.18
N ASP A 340 -3.21 -9.86 -16.44
CA ASP A 340 -4.47 -9.49 -17.07
C ASP A 340 -5.36 -10.72 -17.31
N ALA A 341 -6.63 -10.65 -16.93
CA ALA A 341 -7.63 -11.68 -17.23
C ALA A 341 -8.17 -11.56 -18.66
N GLU A 342 -8.03 -10.38 -19.28
CA GLU A 342 -8.60 -10.03 -20.57
C GLU A 342 -7.58 -9.33 -21.49
N PRO A 343 -6.37 -9.91 -21.71
CA PRO A 343 -5.24 -9.25 -22.39
C PRO A 343 -5.50 -8.89 -23.85
N ASP A 344 -6.44 -9.56 -24.50
CA ASP A 344 -6.82 -9.32 -25.89
C ASP A 344 -8.03 -8.39 -26.02
N THR A 345 -8.52 -7.85 -24.91
CA THR A 345 -9.68 -6.97 -24.88
C THR A 345 -9.26 -5.51 -24.72
N THR A 346 -10.10 -4.61 -25.24
CA THR A 346 -9.95 -3.18 -24.96
C THR A 346 -10.83 -2.85 -23.75
N PRO A 347 -10.26 -2.26 -22.69
CA PRO A 347 -11.03 -1.84 -21.53
C PRO A 347 -12.16 -0.88 -21.90
N ALA A 348 -13.18 -0.82 -21.05
CA ALA A 348 -14.32 0.08 -21.25
C ALA A 348 -13.87 1.55 -21.39
N SER A 349 -14.65 2.37 -22.11
CA SER A 349 -14.37 3.79 -22.27
C SER A 349 -14.18 4.48 -20.91
N GLY A 350 -13.08 5.23 -20.76
CA GLY A 350 -12.69 5.86 -19.50
C GLY A 350 -11.80 5.02 -18.59
N CYS A 351 -11.55 3.75 -18.95
CA CYS A 351 -10.63 2.85 -18.27
C CYS A 351 -9.34 2.69 -19.07
N ARG A 352 -8.23 2.40 -18.37
CA ARG A 352 -6.91 2.22 -18.99
C ARG A 352 -6.55 0.72 -19.11
N PRO A 353 -5.52 0.35 -19.88
CA PRO A 353 -5.00 -1.02 -19.87
C PRO A 353 -4.81 -1.56 -18.44
N LEU A 354 -5.17 -2.83 -18.23
CA LEU A 354 -5.22 -3.55 -16.96
C LEU A 354 -6.39 -3.18 -16.02
N ASP A 355 -7.17 -2.12 -16.24
CA ASP A 355 -8.28 -1.76 -15.32
C ASP A 355 -9.42 -2.80 -15.30
N ASP A 356 -9.41 -3.78 -16.21
CA ASP A 356 -10.28 -4.96 -16.30
C ASP A 356 -9.58 -6.29 -15.97
N ALA A 357 -8.35 -6.24 -15.47
CA ALA A 357 -7.53 -7.40 -15.12
C ALA A 357 -8.11 -8.42 -14.10
N PRO A 358 -9.03 -8.09 -13.16
CA PRO A 358 -9.54 -9.06 -12.21
C PRO A 358 -10.30 -10.23 -12.85
N TYR A 359 -9.94 -11.45 -12.44
CA TYR A 359 -10.58 -12.69 -12.84
C TYR A 359 -11.94 -12.86 -12.14
N ARG A 360 -12.95 -13.30 -12.90
CA ARG A 360 -14.30 -13.63 -12.40
C ARG A 360 -14.49 -15.13 -12.18
N ALA A 361 -15.53 -15.51 -11.44
CA ALA A 361 -15.87 -16.92 -11.21
C ALA A 361 -15.93 -17.73 -12.53
N GLY A 362 -15.33 -18.92 -12.50
CA GLY A 362 -15.18 -19.80 -13.65
C GLY A 362 -13.94 -19.53 -14.51
N ARG A 363 -13.20 -18.43 -14.26
CA ARG A 363 -11.92 -18.13 -14.91
C ARG A 363 -10.75 -18.61 -14.06
N SER A 364 -9.60 -18.79 -14.71
CA SER A 364 -8.38 -19.23 -14.05
C SER A 364 -7.15 -18.54 -14.64
N PHE A 365 -6.17 -18.27 -13.80
CA PHE A 365 -4.81 -17.92 -14.20
C PHE A 365 -3.92 -19.17 -14.12
N THR A 366 -3.01 -19.35 -15.07
CA THR A 366 -2.03 -20.45 -15.06
C THR A 366 -0.67 -19.97 -15.55
N ASP A 367 0.39 -20.32 -14.84
CA ASP A 367 1.78 -20.26 -15.29
C ASP A 367 2.41 -21.64 -15.12
N PRO A 368 2.50 -22.45 -16.19
CA PRO A 368 3.10 -23.78 -16.12
C PRO A 368 4.59 -23.78 -15.79
N ALA A 369 5.33 -22.73 -16.18
CA ALA A 369 6.77 -22.65 -15.94
C ALA A 369 7.06 -22.42 -14.45
N ALA A 370 6.21 -21.65 -13.78
CA ALA A 370 6.27 -21.44 -12.33
C ALA A 370 5.51 -22.50 -11.51
N GLY A 371 4.80 -23.43 -12.16
CA GLY A 371 3.97 -24.44 -11.52
C GLY A 371 2.79 -23.83 -10.75
N VAL A 372 2.18 -22.77 -11.28
CA VAL A 372 1.12 -21.99 -10.63
C VAL A 372 -0.21 -22.15 -11.35
N ARG A 373 -1.27 -22.39 -10.58
CA ARG A 373 -2.65 -22.27 -11.04
C ARG A 373 -3.54 -21.65 -9.97
N ILE A 374 -4.37 -20.70 -10.40
CA ILE A 374 -5.35 -20.01 -9.54
C ILE A 374 -6.71 -20.10 -10.22
N ASP A 375 -7.65 -20.84 -9.64
CA ASP A 375 -9.02 -20.95 -10.13
C ASP A 375 -9.96 -20.07 -9.31
N VAL A 376 -10.74 -19.20 -9.94
CA VAL A 376 -11.78 -18.43 -9.25
C VAL A 376 -13.05 -19.27 -9.20
N LEU A 377 -13.33 -19.88 -8.05
CA LEU A 377 -14.45 -20.81 -7.89
C LEU A 377 -15.79 -20.08 -7.70
N ARG A 378 -15.77 -18.95 -6.97
CA ARG A 378 -16.98 -18.18 -6.68
C ARG A 378 -16.64 -16.70 -6.50
N SER A 379 -17.51 -15.84 -7.00
CA SER A 379 -17.52 -14.40 -6.73
C SER A 379 -18.72 -14.05 -5.85
N GLY A 380 -18.56 -13.08 -4.95
CA GLY A 380 -19.64 -12.54 -4.13
C GLY A 380 -19.40 -11.06 -3.77
N GLY A 381 -20.39 -10.37 -3.21
CA GLY A 381 -20.29 -8.92 -2.95
C GLY A 381 -19.12 -8.49 -2.04
N TYR A 382 -18.66 -9.38 -1.15
CA TYR A 382 -17.59 -9.09 -0.17
C TYR A 382 -16.23 -9.72 -0.51
N GLY A 383 -16.18 -10.64 -1.48
CA GLY A 383 -14.94 -11.27 -1.90
C GLY A 383 -15.12 -12.55 -2.72
N GLU A 384 -14.04 -13.31 -2.85
CA GLU A 384 -13.93 -14.47 -3.74
C GLU A 384 -13.65 -15.74 -2.95
N THR A 385 -14.08 -16.87 -3.49
CA THR A 385 -13.49 -18.16 -3.17
C THR A 385 -12.60 -18.58 -4.33
N VAL A 386 -11.31 -18.78 -4.07
CA VAL A 386 -10.32 -19.22 -5.05
C VAL A 386 -9.73 -20.57 -4.67
N ARG A 387 -9.23 -21.31 -5.65
CA ARG A 387 -8.33 -22.44 -5.41
C ARG A 387 -6.94 -22.07 -5.90
N VAL A 388 -5.97 -22.09 -5.00
CA VAL A 388 -4.55 -21.86 -5.33
C VAL A 388 -3.83 -23.19 -5.36
N THR A 389 -3.05 -23.44 -6.41
CA THR A 389 -2.34 -24.70 -6.61
C THR A 389 -0.89 -24.44 -6.98
N LYS A 390 0.02 -25.13 -6.29
CA LYS A 390 1.45 -25.20 -6.60
C LYS A 390 1.80 -26.63 -7.01
N SER A 391 2.30 -26.81 -8.23
CA SER A 391 2.51 -28.12 -8.86
C SER A 391 3.95 -28.55 -8.96
#